data_AF-A0A971V8B5-F1
#
_entry.id   AF-A0A971V8B5-F1
#
_cell.length_a   1.000
_cell.length_b   1.000
_cell.length_c   1.000
_cell.angle_alpha   90.00
_cell.angle_beta   90.00
_cell.angle_gamma   90.00
#
_symmetry.space_group_name_H-M   'P 1'
#
loop_
_entity.id
_entity.type
_entity.pdbx_description
1 polymer ?
#
loop_
_entity_poly.entity_id
_entity_poly.type
_entity_poly.pdbx_seq_one_letter_code
_entity_poly.pdbx_strand_id
1 'polypeptide(L)'
;KTLSQYTEILKNYVQKNPTYNGQPTIGFILPTDAWRASALQYGGARFLAGYPNDGPAYVDQETLEAKTIMTAEFSKTWAKWLNGLWRDGLMDPETFMQNNDQYLAKLSSGRVVGFYDQRGMFQEAINALEKEGLFDRAPIAFPVVLDDVEKEYYAGPMAFSTQTGIAITTKCKDPEAAFKFLDRMAAEDINKLNFWGIEGEDYTIENGRMVKSQEQWEKYLDPEYQKQQGIGQFGEFPRMEDTTDPVYGVYSDGNPVSPTKTPEYFDINYKDYEKEVLQAYNIETLSDFFNPQYPARYEPGWAVRSKMPADHPGKIAVERALELAIQYLPKAIMAESDTEFENVWAEYQGELNKLDLKSFEDEVTKQIRESAKYYQKD
;
A
#
# COMPACT_ATOMS: atom_id res chain seq x y z
N LYS A 1 -10.75 -16.08 -1.86
CA LYS A 1 -9.80 -16.08 -0.72
C LYS A 1 -8.44 -16.59 -1.15
N THR A 2 -8.35 -17.59 -2.04
CA THR A 2 -7.05 -18.06 -2.52
C THR A 2 -6.72 -17.59 -3.94
N LEU A 3 -5.45 -17.67 -4.33
CA LEU A 3 -4.96 -17.30 -5.65
C LEU A 3 -5.62 -18.15 -6.75
N SER A 4 -5.86 -19.43 -6.50
CA SER A 4 -6.57 -20.32 -7.44
C SER A 4 -8.02 -19.84 -7.67
N GLN A 5 -8.75 -19.51 -6.59
CA GLN A 5 -10.12 -18.96 -6.71
C GLN A 5 -10.14 -17.62 -7.45
N TYR A 6 -9.16 -16.74 -7.17
CA TYR A 6 -9.03 -15.47 -7.86
C TYR A 6 -8.78 -15.67 -9.36
N THR A 7 -7.93 -16.64 -9.73
CA THR A 7 -7.66 -17.01 -11.13
C THR A 7 -8.92 -17.43 -11.87
N GLU A 8 -9.75 -18.27 -11.24
CA GLU A 8 -11.01 -18.72 -11.83
C GLU A 8 -11.97 -17.55 -12.05
N ILE A 9 -12.05 -16.61 -11.09
CA ILE A 9 -12.88 -15.40 -11.23
C ILE A 9 -12.43 -14.57 -12.43
N LEU A 10 -11.12 -14.29 -12.56
CA LEU A 10 -10.56 -13.54 -13.69
C LEU A 10 -10.88 -14.21 -15.03
N LYS A 11 -10.59 -15.51 -15.14
CA LYS A 11 -10.86 -16.31 -16.35
C LYS A 11 -12.33 -16.30 -16.73
N ASN A 12 -13.20 -16.60 -15.79
CA ASN A 12 -14.64 -16.65 -16.01
C ASN A 12 -15.21 -15.30 -16.43
N TYR A 13 -14.72 -14.21 -15.83
CA TYR A 13 -15.17 -12.86 -16.18
C TYR A 13 -14.75 -12.49 -17.60
N VAL A 14 -13.47 -12.62 -17.93
CA VAL A 14 -12.93 -12.27 -19.27
C VAL A 14 -13.57 -13.13 -20.35
N GLN A 15 -13.78 -14.42 -20.11
CA GLN A 15 -14.45 -15.30 -21.07
C GLN A 15 -15.90 -14.87 -21.35
N LYS A 16 -16.64 -14.46 -20.32
CA LYS A 16 -18.03 -13.99 -20.46
C LYS A 16 -18.12 -12.57 -21.01
N ASN A 17 -17.10 -11.76 -20.80
CA ASN A 17 -17.05 -10.35 -21.16
C ASN A 17 -15.73 -10.05 -21.89
N PRO A 18 -15.52 -10.56 -23.11
CA PRO A 18 -14.23 -10.44 -23.80
C PRO A 18 -13.90 -9.01 -24.21
N THR A 19 -14.91 -8.14 -24.29
CA THR A 19 -14.77 -6.73 -24.63
C THR A 19 -15.60 -5.85 -23.71
N TYR A 20 -15.11 -4.65 -23.45
CA TYR A 20 -15.82 -3.57 -22.76
C TYR A 20 -15.66 -2.27 -23.57
N ASN A 21 -16.78 -1.60 -23.88
CA ASN A 21 -16.80 -0.37 -24.70
C ASN A 21 -15.99 -0.48 -26.01
N GLY A 22 -16.10 -1.63 -26.69
CA GLY A 22 -15.42 -1.89 -27.96
C GLY A 22 -13.92 -2.18 -27.87
N GLN A 23 -13.35 -2.22 -26.65
CA GLN A 23 -11.96 -2.58 -26.40
C GLN A 23 -11.87 -3.96 -25.74
N PRO A 24 -10.76 -4.71 -25.92
CA PRO A 24 -10.54 -5.96 -25.18
C PRO A 24 -10.51 -5.74 -23.67
N THR A 25 -11.19 -6.62 -22.94
CA THR A 25 -11.12 -6.68 -21.48
C THR A 25 -9.74 -7.18 -21.05
N ILE A 26 -9.11 -6.51 -20.09
CA ILE A 26 -7.84 -6.91 -19.50
C ILE A 26 -8.13 -7.75 -18.26
N GLY A 27 -7.70 -9.00 -18.24
CA GLY A 27 -7.86 -9.87 -17.08
C GLY A 27 -6.96 -9.43 -15.92
N PHE A 28 -5.68 -9.19 -16.17
CA PHE A 28 -4.73 -8.78 -15.13
C PHE A 28 -3.68 -7.79 -15.64
N ILE A 29 -3.29 -6.83 -14.81
CA ILE A 29 -2.25 -5.85 -15.13
C ILE A 29 -1.46 -5.49 -13.87
N LEU A 30 -0.20 -5.09 -14.05
CA LEU A 30 0.66 -4.59 -12.99
C LEU A 30 1.26 -3.24 -13.36
N PRO A 31 1.48 -2.34 -12.38
CA PRO A 31 2.35 -1.19 -12.58
C PRO A 31 3.81 -1.65 -12.57
N THR A 32 4.57 -1.37 -13.63
CA THR A 32 5.98 -1.80 -13.75
C THR A 32 6.95 -0.67 -14.04
N ASP A 33 6.48 0.58 -14.01
CA ASP A 33 7.31 1.76 -14.29
C ASP A 33 8.11 2.18 -13.05
N ALA A 34 9.40 2.46 -13.24
CA ALA A 34 10.33 2.93 -12.20
C ALA A 34 10.19 2.15 -10.87
N TRP A 35 9.96 2.86 -9.76
CA TRP A 35 9.83 2.28 -8.42
C TRP A 35 8.56 1.43 -8.25
N ARG A 36 7.55 1.62 -9.11
CA ARG A 36 6.29 0.85 -9.05
C ARG A 36 6.48 -0.60 -9.43
N ALA A 37 7.58 -0.92 -10.12
CA ALA A 37 7.96 -2.28 -10.46
C ALA A 37 8.19 -3.19 -9.24
N SER A 38 8.27 -2.61 -8.04
CA SER A 38 8.15 -3.35 -6.77
C SER A 38 6.93 -4.27 -6.73
N ALA A 39 5.82 -3.91 -7.40
CA ALA A 39 4.64 -4.75 -7.55
C ALA A 39 4.95 -6.11 -8.20
N LEU A 40 5.77 -6.10 -9.26
CA LEU A 40 6.26 -7.29 -9.96
C LEU A 40 7.38 -7.98 -9.18
N GLN A 41 8.36 -7.22 -8.68
CA GLN A 41 9.60 -7.74 -8.12
C GLN A 41 9.42 -8.52 -6.81
N TYR A 42 8.55 -8.02 -5.90
CA TYR A 42 8.39 -8.61 -4.57
C TYR A 42 7.03 -8.34 -3.90
N GLY A 43 6.34 -7.26 -4.25
CA GLY A 43 5.10 -6.82 -3.60
C GLY A 43 3.98 -7.86 -3.68
N GLY A 44 3.59 -8.25 -4.90
CA GLY A 44 2.53 -9.24 -5.09
C GLY A 44 2.88 -10.59 -4.45
N ALA A 45 4.08 -11.11 -4.73
CA ALA A 45 4.54 -12.40 -4.22
C ALA A 45 4.53 -12.48 -2.69
N ARG A 46 5.07 -11.46 -2.00
CA ARG A 46 5.19 -11.43 -0.54
C ARG A 46 3.84 -11.41 0.16
N PHE A 47 2.93 -10.57 -0.33
CA PHE A 47 1.61 -10.45 0.28
C PHE A 47 0.77 -11.72 0.07
N LEU A 48 0.83 -12.32 -1.13
CA LEU A 48 0.22 -13.62 -1.38
C LEU A 48 0.77 -14.70 -0.45
N ALA A 49 2.06 -14.65 -0.14
CA ALA A 49 2.73 -15.56 0.78
C ALA A 49 2.45 -15.29 2.27
N GLY A 50 1.59 -14.31 2.60
CA GLY A 50 1.23 -14.02 3.98
C GLY A 50 2.34 -13.36 4.79
N TYR A 51 3.21 -12.57 4.15
CA TYR A 51 4.23 -11.75 4.84
C TYR A 51 3.83 -10.27 4.85
N PRO A 52 4.14 -9.54 5.95
CA PRO A 52 3.93 -8.10 6.02
C PRO A 52 4.92 -7.35 5.11
N ASN A 53 4.78 -6.03 5.03
CA ASN A 53 5.68 -5.22 4.20
C ASN A 53 7.07 -5.04 4.84
N ASP A 54 8.01 -5.88 4.46
CA ASP A 54 9.45 -5.80 4.83
C ASP A 54 10.37 -5.40 3.66
N GLY A 55 9.80 -4.74 2.63
CA GLY A 55 10.54 -4.38 1.43
C GLY A 55 10.93 -5.61 0.61
N PRO A 56 12.18 -5.71 0.09
CA PRO A 56 12.65 -6.88 -0.65
C PRO A 56 13.05 -8.07 0.26
N ALA A 57 12.88 -7.95 1.58
CA ALA A 57 13.07 -9.03 2.53
C ALA A 57 11.73 -9.61 2.99
N TYR A 58 11.74 -10.88 3.39
CA TYR A 58 10.70 -11.50 4.21
C TYR A 58 11.33 -12.03 5.50
N VAL A 59 10.56 -12.03 6.58
CA VAL A 59 11.06 -12.27 7.93
C VAL A 59 10.32 -13.44 8.54
N ASP A 60 11.08 -14.43 8.99
CA ASP A 60 10.56 -15.51 9.82
C ASP A 60 10.13 -14.95 11.19
N GLN A 61 8.86 -15.13 11.51
CA GLN A 61 8.23 -14.47 12.65
C GLN A 61 8.65 -15.06 14.00
N GLU A 62 9.23 -16.25 14.02
CA GLU A 62 9.66 -16.90 15.27
C GLU A 62 11.13 -16.58 15.56
N THR A 63 11.97 -16.71 14.53
CA THR A 63 13.43 -16.58 14.64
C THR A 63 13.93 -15.14 14.35
N LEU A 64 13.07 -14.31 13.78
CA LEU A 64 13.39 -12.97 13.27
C LEU A 64 14.53 -12.97 12.24
N GLU A 65 14.70 -14.09 11.53
CA GLU A 65 15.66 -14.19 10.42
C GLU A 65 15.05 -13.60 9.15
N ALA A 66 15.75 -12.66 8.54
CA ALA A 66 15.38 -12.05 7.28
C ALA A 66 16.02 -12.79 6.10
N LYS A 67 15.26 -12.98 5.02
CA LYS A 67 15.70 -13.57 3.76
C LYS A 67 15.24 -12.74 2.58
N THR A 68 15.95 -12.84 1.47
CA THR A 68 15.62 -12.09 0.25
C THR A 68 14.41 -12.69 -0.46
N ILE A 69 13.39 -11.89 -0.80
CA ILE A 69 12.17 -12.37 -1.46
C ILE A 69 12.46 -12.99 -2.83
N MET A 70 13.36 -12.40 -3.60
CA MET A 70 13.67 -12.82 -4.98
C MET A 70 14.25 -14.24 -5.08
N THR A 71 14.73 -14.82 -3.98
CA THR A 71 15.24 -16.20 -3.91
C THR A 71 14.22 -17.18 -3.32
N ALA A 72 13.02 -16.72 -2.94
CA ALA A 72 12.00 -17.55 -2.31
C ALA A 72 11.14 -18.35 -3.30
N GLU A 73 10.69 -19.53 -2.88
CA GLU A 73 9.79 -20.40 -3.67
C GLU A 73 8.44 -19.73 -3.98
N PHE A 74 7.91 -18.91 -3.06
CA PHE A 74 6.67 -18.17 -3.31
C PHE A 74 6.85 -17.10 -4.40
N SER A 75 8.06 -16.59 -4.63
CA SER A 75 8.36 -15.68 -5.75
C SER A 75 8.36 -16.42 -7.09
N LYS A 76 8.85 -17.67 -7.11
CA LYS A 76 8.70 -18.54 -8.29
C LYS A 76 7.23 -18.82 -8.57
N THR A 77 6.46 -19.12 -7.53
CA THR A 77 5.01 -19.38 -7.62
C THR A 77 4.27 -18.18 -8.22
N TRP A 78 4.58 -16.97 -7.75
CA TRP A 78 4.06 -15.73 -8.30
C TRP A 78 4.41 -15.53 -9.79
N ALA A 79 5.70 -15.66 -10.14
CA ALA A 79 6.13 -15.53 -11.54
C ALA A 79 5.48 -16.59 -12.45
N LYS A 80 5.32 -17.82 -11.93
CA LYS A 80 4.68 -18.91 -12.67
C LYS A 80 3.20 -18.68 -12.87
N TRP A 81 2.52 -18.14 -11.86
CA TRP A 81 1.12 -17.75 -11.96
C TRP A 81 0.91 -16.66 -13.02
N LEU A 82 1.75 -15.61 -13.01
CA LEU A 82 1.74 -14.58 -14.06
C LEU A 82 2.04 -15.16 -15.44
N ASN A 83 2.98 -16.09 -15.58
CA ASN A 83 3.23 -16.81 -16.84
C ASN A 83 1.99 -17.58 -17.32
N GLY A 84 1.23 -18.18 -16.41
CA GLY A 84 -0.06 -18.80 -16.73
C GLY A 84 -1.05 -17.81 -17.31
N LEU A 85 -1.26 -16.67 -16.63
CA LEU A 85 -2.15 -15.61 -17.12
C LEU A 85 -1.71 -15.02 -18.46
N TRP A 86 -0.39 -14.85 -18.66
CA TRP A 86 0.17 -14.37 -19.92
C TRP A 86 -0.13 -15.31 -21.08
N ARG A 87 0.16 -16.62 -20.91
CA ARG A 87 -0.12 -17.63 -21.95
C ARG A 87 -1.61 -17.83 -22.22
N ASP A 88 -2.46 -17.61 -21.21
CA ASP A 88 -3.92 -17.62 -21.37
C ASP A 88 -4.46 -16.33 -22.02
N GLY A 89 -3.60 -15.35 -22.35
CA GLY A 89 -3.99 -14.09 -22.98
C GLY A 89 -4.76 -13.14 -22.06
N LEU A 90 -4.64 -13.34 -20.74
CA LEU A 90 -5.37 -12.55 -19.73
C LEU A 90 -4.58 -11.33 -19.27
N MET A 91 -3.26 -11.33 -19.43
CA MET A 91 -2.43 -10.18 -19.09
C MET A 91 -2.46 -9.11 -20.18
N ASP A 92 -2.40 -7.85 -19.77
CA ASP A 92 -2.19 -6.75 -20.71
C ASP A 92 -0.83 -6.90 -21.44
N PRO A 93 -0.80 -6.92 -22.78
CA PRO A 93 0.43 -7.16 -23.55
C PRO A 93 1.46 -6.02 -23.39
N GLU A 94 1.02 -4.85 -22.94
CA GLU A 94 1.89 -3.71 -22.70
C GLU A 94 2.32 -3.60 -21.23
N THR A 95 1.98 -4.57 -20.36
CA THR A 95 2.16 -4.41 -18.91
C THR A 95 3.60 -4.09 -18.51
N PHE A 96 4.60 -4.53 -19.29
CA PHE A 96 6.03 -4.33 -19.02
C PHE A 96 6.64 -3.12 -19.75
N MET A 97 5.87 -2.46 -20.62
CA MET A 97 6.31 -1.32 -21.43
C MET A 97 5.57 -0.03 -21.10
N GLN A 98 4.44 -0.14 -20.40
CA GLN A 98 3.61 0.99 -20.05
C GLN A 98 4.24 1.86 -18.97
N ASN A 99 4.01 3.17 -19.06
CA ASN A 99 4.28 4.10 -17.96
C ASN A 99 3.09 4.17 -16.99
N ASN A 100 3.26 4.94 -15.91
CA ASN A 100 2.21 5.13 -14.91
C ASN A 100 0.90 5.69 -15.47
N ASP A 101 0.97 6.69 -16.34
CA ASP A 101 -0.22 7.36 -16.89
C ASP A 101 -1.03 6.41 -17.79
N GLN A 102 -0.34 5.58 -18.58
CA GLN A 102 -0.97 4.53 -19.40
C GLN A 102 -1.63 3.46 -18.53
N TYR A 103 -0.98 3.04 -17.45
CA TYR A 103 -1.57 2.13 -16.47
C TYR A 103 -2.85 2.72 -15.85
N LEU A 104 -2.80 3.97 -15.37
CA LEU A 104 -3.97 4.64 -14.79
C LEU A 104 -5.08 4.83 -15.83
N ALA A 105 -4.76 5.21 -17.07
CA ALA A 105 -5.76 5.34 -18.12
C ALA A 105 -6.49 4.01 -18.43
N LYS A 106 -5.80 2.87 -18.35
CA LYS A 106 -6.41 1.55 -18.49
C LYS A 106 -7.36 1.25 -17.33
N LEU A 107 -6.98 1.55 -16.10
CA LEU A 107 -7.86 1.43 -14.94
C LEU A 107 -9.09 2.34 -15.07
N SER A 108 -8.89 3.63 -15.38
CA SER A 108 -9.96 4.62 -15.57
C SER A 108 -10.93 4.27 -16.69
N SER A 109 -10.53 3.43 -17.64
CA SER A 109 -11.42 2.97 -18.71
C SER A 109 -12.45 1.92 -18.25
N GLY A 110 -12.28 1.33 -17.07
CA GLY A 110 -13.16 0.29 -16.52
C GLY A 110 -13.04 -1.09 -17.17
N ARG A 111 -12.08 -1.29 -18.09
CA ARG A 111 -11.88 -2.57 -18.80
C ARG A 111 -10.94 -3.55 -18.11
N VAL A 112 -10.36 -3.18 -16.97
CA VAL A 112 -9.43 -4.00 -16.18
C VAL A 112 -10.19 -4.74 -15.10
N VAL A 113 -10.02 -6.07 -15.04
CA VAL A 113 -10.71 -6.94 -14.08
C VAL A 113 -9.92 -7.09 -12.78
N GLY A 114 -8.60 -7.23 -12.88
CA GLY A 114 -7.74 -7.51 -11.72
C GLY A 114 -6.37 -6.85 -11.82
N PHE A 115 -5.79 -6.51 -10.67
CA PHE A 115 -4.43 -5.99 -10.54
C PHE A 115 -3.96 -6.09 -9.08
N TYR A 116 -2.67 -5.88 -8.85
CA TYR A 116 -2.11 -5.67 -7.51
C TYR A 116 -1.52 -4.26 -7.43
N ASP A 117 -1.97 -3.49 -6.43
CA ASP A 117 -1.51 -2.12 -6.20
C ASP A 117 -1.95 -1.57 -4.84
N GLN A 118 -1.34 -0.46 -4.41
CA GLN A 118 -1.78 0.29 -3.22
C GLN A 118 -2.87 1.30 -3.60
N ARG A 119 -3.96 1.37 -2.82
CA ARG A 119 -5.13 2.23 -3.12
C ARG A 119 -4.76 3.66 -3.49
N GLY A 120 -3.87 4.29 -2.70
CA GLY A 120 -3.44 5.67 -2.96
C GLY A 120 -2.78 5.87 -4.33
N MET A 121 -2.22 4.83 -4.94
CA MET A 121 -1.52 4.91 -6.22
C MET A 121 -2.43 4.80 -7.45
N PHE A 122 -3.71 4.50 -7.26
CA PHE A 122 -4.71 4.46 -8.33
C PHE A 122 -6.00 5.20 -7.97
N GLN A 123 -5.97 6.04 -6.93
CA GLN A 123 -7.13 6.81 -6.50
C GLN A 123 -7.69 7.70 -7.61
N GLU A 124 -6.82 8.29 -8.45
CA GLU A 124 -7.25 9.08 -9.61
C GLU A 124 -8.07 8.26 -10.61
N ALA A 125 -7.77 6.96 -10.76
CA ALA A 125 -8.54 6.08 -11.63
C ALA A 125 -9.92 5.75 -11.05
N ILE A 126 -10.02 5.53 -9.73
CA ILE A 126 -11.32 5.41 -9.04
C ILE A 126 -12.14 6.69 -9.25
N ASN A 127 -11.55 7.86 -8.99
CA ASN A 127 -12.23 9.15 -9.15
C ASN A 127 -12.75 9.36 -10.58
N ALA A 128 -11.98 8.94 -11.59
CA ALA A 128 -12.39 9.01 -12.99
C ALA A 128 -13.59 8.10 -13.29
N LEU A 129 -13.59 6.86 -12.79
CA LEU A 129 -14.72 5.93 -12.94
C LEU A 129 -15.98 6.48 -12.28
N GLU A 130 -15.88 6.99 -11.06
CA GLU A 130 -17.00 7.58 -10.33
C GLU A 130 -17.58 8.80 -11.04
N LYS A 131 -16.72 9.66 -11.59
CA LYS A 131 -17.14 10.86 -12.34
C LYS A 131 -17.96 10.50 -13.59
N GLU A 132 -17.65 9.38 -14.23
CA GLU A 132 -18.37 8.86 -15.40
C GLU A 132 -19.56 7.96 -15.00
N GLY A 133 -19.84 7.79 -13.70
CA GLY A 133 -20.91 6.95 -13.18
C GLY A 133 -20.67 5.44 -13.36
N LEU A 134 -19.42 5.03 -13.58
CA LEU A 134 -19.01 3.64 -13.80
C LEU A 134 -18.75 2.91 -12.47
N PHE A 135 -19.73 2.96 -11.57
CA PHE A 135 -19.60 2.40 -10.22
C PHE A 135 -19.44 0.87 -10.21
N ASP A 136 -19.99 0.16 -11.20
CA ASP A 136 -19.81 -1.29 -11.40
C ASP A 136 -18.39 -1.68 -11.82
N ARG A 137 -17.53 -0.69 -12.10
CA ARG A 137 -16.12 -0.85 -12.50
C ARG A 137 -15.14 -0.40 -11.43
N ALA A 138 -15.62 0.19 -10.34
CA ALA A 138 -14.76 0.61 -9.25
C ALA A 138 -14.14 -0.63 -8.56
N PRO A 139 -12.80 -0.72 -8.46
CA PRO A 139 -12.13 -1.89 -7.90
C PRO A 139 -12.33 -2.01 -6.39
N ILE A 140 -12.60 -3.24 -5.93
CA ILE A 140 -12.65 -3.62 -4.52
C ILE A 140 -11.52 -4.61 -4.23
N ALA A 141 -10.82 -4.41 -3.10
CA ALA A 141 -9.72 -5.25 -2.69
C ALA A 141 -10.22 -6.51 -1.98
N PHE A 142 -9.54 -7.64 -2.20
CA PHE A 142 -9.82 -8.92 -1.54
C PHE A 142 -8.56 -9.47 -0.86
N PRO A 143 -8.69 -10.23 0.24
CA PRO A 143 -7.59 -10.79 1.01
C PRO A 143 -7.07 -12.08 0.34
N VAL A 144 -6.51 -11.95 -0.86
CA VAL A 144 -6.07 -13.12 -1.65
C VAL A 144 -4.75 -13.65 -1.08
N VAL A 145 -4.63 -14.95 -0.88
CA VAL A 145 -3.40 -15.61 -0.42
C VAL A 145 -3.07 -16.80 -1.29
N LEU A 146 -1.85 -17.34 -1.19
CA LEU A 146 -1.53 -18.66 -1.74
C LEU A 146 -2.42 -19.73 -1.08
N ASP A 147 -2.65 -20.84 -1.78
CA ASP A 147 -3.61 -21.85 -1.35
C ASP A 147 -3.23 -22.51 0.01
N ASP A 148 -1.94 -22.50 0.37
CA ASP A 148 -1.38 -23.05 1.62
C ASP A 148 -1.19 -21.98 2.72
N VAL A 149 -1.54 -20.73 2.45
CA VAL A 149 -1.41 -19.62 3.39
C VAL A 149 -2.78 -19.33 4.02
N GLU A 150 -2.84 -19.36 5.34
CA GLU A 150 -4.10 -19.14 6.08
C GLU A 150 -4.43 -17.66 6.29
N LYS A 151 -3.40 -16.81 6.37
CA LYS A 151 -3.54 -15.43 6.82
C LYS A 151 -2.73 -14.46 5.97
N GLU A 152 -3.35 -13.34 5.61
CA GLU A 152 -2.67 -12.22 4.97
C GLU A 152 -2.28 -11.13 5.98
N TYR A 153 -1.30 -10.31 5.58
CA TYR A 153 -0.84 -9.13 6.34
C TYR A 153 -0.67 -7.91 5.42
N TYR A 154 -1.72 -7.57 4.68
CA TYR A 154 -1.76 -6.45 3.73
C TYR A 154 -1.79 -5.11 4.46
N ALA A 155 -2.46 -5.07 5.61
CA ALA A 155 -2.41 -3.96 6.54
C ALA A 155 -1.13 -4.02 7.37
N GLY A 156 -0.09 -3.32 6.90
CA GLY A 156 1.17 -3.15 7.65
C GLY A 156 1.00 -2.23 8.86
N PRO A 157 1.87 -2.34 9.88
CA PRO A 157 1.81 -1.48 11.05
C PRO A 157 2.17 -0.04 10.69
N MET A 158 1.65 0.93 11.45
CA MET A 158 2.27 2.25 11.49
C MET A 158 3.64 2.11 12.14
N ALA A 159 4.69 2.05 11.34
CA ALA A 159 6.06 2.05 11.82
C ALA A 159 6.53 3.50 11.96
N PHE A 160 7.22 3.81 13.05
CA PHE A 160 7.93 5.07 13.20
C PHE A 160 8.99 5.17 12.08
N SER A 161 8.80 6.11 11.16
CA SER A 161 9.70 6.34 10.03
C SER A 161 10.43 7.66 10.22
N THR A 162 11.75 7.64 10.06
CA THR A 162 12.58 8.86 10.05
C THR A 162 12.84 9.38 8.64
N GLN A 163 12.12 8.89 7.62
CA GLN A 163 12.36 9.28 6.22
C GLN A 163 11.82 10.67 5.88
N THR A 164 10.77 11.12 6.55
CA THR A 164 10.17 12.44 6.35
C THR A 164 10.27 13.26 7.62
N GLY A 165 10.40 14.58 7.47
CA GLY A 165 10.50 15.50 8.60
C GLY A 165 10.86 16.92 8.19
N ILE A 166 10.80 17.82 9.17
CA ILE A 166 11.15 19.23 9.02
C ILE A 166 12.54 19.49 9.59
N ALA A 167 13.36 20.27 8.87
CA ALA A 167 14.69 20.68 9.30
C ALA A 167 14.83 22.21 9.34
N ILE A 168 15.47 22.73 10.39
CA ILE A 168 15.89 24.13 10.49
C ILE A 168 17.31 24.24 9.93
N THR A 169 17.49 24.99 8.85
CA THR A 169 18.82 25.14 8.21
C THR A 169 19.78 25.93 9.10
N THR A 170 21.09 25.68 8.95
CA THR A 170 22.15 26.44 9.62
C THR A 170 22.21 27.92 9.23
N LYS A 171 21.49 28.32 8.17
CA LYS A 171 21.37 29.71 7.70
C LYS A 171 20.12 30.42 8.25
N CYS A 172 19.27 29.72 9.01
CA CYS A 172 18.11 30.35 9.64
C CYS A 172 18.56 31.48 10.57
N LYS A 173 18.06 32.69 10.33
CA LYS A 173 18.45 33.88 11.11
C LYS A 173 17.89 33.85 12.53
N ASP A 174 16.79 33.12 12.74
CA ASP A 174 16.12 32.99 14.03
C ASP A 174 15.63 31.54 14.22
N PRO A 175 16.55 30.61 14.57
CA PRO A 175 16.19 29.22 14.79
C PRO A 175 15.27 29.04 16.00
N GLU A 176 15.31 29.95 16.99
CA GLU A 176 14.46 29.88 18.18
C GLU A 176 13.00 30.16 17.82
N ALA A 177 12.73 31.22 17.05
CA ALA A 177 11.38 31.50 16.57
C ALA A 177 10.84 30.39 15.65
N ALA A 178 11.69 29.84 14.78
CA ALA A 178 11.32 28.70 13.94
C ALA A 178 10.94 27.48 14.79
N PHE A 179 11.71 27.18 15.85
CA PHE A 179 11.38 26.08 16.75
C PHE A 179 10.10 26.34 17.56
N LYS A 180 9.88 27.56 18.05
CA LYS A 180 8.62 27.94 18.73
C LYS A 180 7.40 27.80 17.82
N PHE A 181 7.55 28.07 16.52
CA PHE A 181 6.48 27.83 15.56
C PHE A 181 6.16 26.33 15.43
N LEU A 182 7.19 25.48 15.31
CA LEU A 182 7.01 24.02 15.26
C LEU A 182 6.39 23.45 16.54
N ASP A 183 6.80 23.97 17.71
CA ASP A 183 6.20 23.63 19.00
C ASP A 183 4.71 24.04 19.06
N ARG A 184 4.39 25.24 18.56
CA ARG A 184 3.00 25.71 18.47
C ARG A 184 2.15 24.85 17.53
N MET A 185 2.70 24.35 16.43
CA MET A 185 2.00 23.43 15.51
C MET A 185 1.58 22.11 16.18
N ALA A 186 2.36 21.65 17.16
CA ALA A 186 2.05 20.43 17.93
C ALA A 186 1.00 20.66 19.03
N ALA A 187 0.67 21.91 19.37
CA ALA A 187 -0.31 22.22 20.40
C ALA A 187 -1.71 21.72 20.01
N GLU A 188 -2.46 21.20 20.99
CA GLU A 188 -3.75 20.54 20.76
C GLU A 188 -4.77 21.43 20.04
N ASP A 189 -4.84 22.72 20.38
CA ASP A 189 -5.76 23.66 19.74
C ASP A 189 -5.40 23.97 18.28
N ILE A 190 -4.10 24.01 17.95
CA ILE A 190 -3.64 24.14 16.55
C ILE A 190 -3.87 22.84 15.79
N ASN A 191 -3.69 21.71 16.46
CA ASN A 191 -3.99 20.41 15.88
C ASN A 191 -5.50 20.28 15.55
N LYS A 192 -6.37 20.68 16.48
CA LYS A 192 -7.83 20.78 16.27
C LYS A 192 -8.15 21.67 15.07
N LEU A 193 -7.54 22.86 14.99
CA LEU A 193 -7.73 23.74 13.84
C LEU A 193 -7.34 23.06 12.51
N ASN A 194 -6.19 22.38 12.47
CA ASN A 194 -5.71 21.71 11.26
C ASN A 194 -6.59 20.53 10.83
N PHE A 195 -7.10 19.72 11.77
CA PHE A 195 -7.87 18.51 11.44
C PHE A 195 -9.38 18.74 11.36
N TRP A 196 -9.92 19.60 12.21
CA TRP A 196 -11.36 19.81 12.34
C TRP A 196 -11.86 21.11 11.73
N GLY A 197 -10.98 22.12 11.64
CA GLY A 197 -11.31 23.48 11.18
C GLY A 197 -11.78 24.37 12.34
N ILE A 198 -12.65 25.33 12.03
CA ILE A 198 -13.20 26.33 12.95
C ILE A 198 -14.51 25.82 13.57
N GLU A 199 -14.63 25.90 14.90
CA GLU A 199 -15.87 25.56 15.61
C GLU A 199 -17.01 26.52 15.22
N GLY A 200 -18.18 25.97 14.93
CA GLY A 200 -19.35 26.71 14.44
C GLY A 200 -19.40 26.88 12.93
N GLU A 201 -18.28 26.70 12.22
CA GLU A 201 -18.21 26.77 10.77
C GLU A 201 -17.99 25.37 10.16
N ASP A 202 -16.87 24.73 10.52
CA ASP A 202 -16.46 23.44 9.97
C ASP A 202 -16.93 22.24 10.80
N TYR A 203 -17.19 22.43 12.09
CA TYR A 203 -17.75 21.42 12.99
C TYR A 203 -18.54 22.08 14.12
N THR A 204 -19.26 21.29 14.91
CA THR A 204 -19.98 21.76 16.11
C THR A 204 -19.74 20.82 17.27
N ILE A 205 -20.03 21.27 18.50
CA ILE A 205 -19.95 20.44 19.70
C ILE A 205 -21.36 20.05 20.14
N GLU A 206 -21.65 18.76 20.16
CA GLU A 206 -22.91 18.19 20.63
C GLU A 206 -22.62 17.18 21.76
N ASN A 207 -23.16 17.44 22.95
CA ASN A 207 -22.95 16.58 24.14
C ASN A 207 -21.45 16.33 24.44
N GLY A 208 -20.59 17.32 24.19
CA GLY A 208 -19.14 17.22 24.37
C GLY A 208 -18.40 16.48 23.24
N ARG A 209 -19.11 15.99 22.21
CA ARG A 209 -18.51 15.42 21.00
C ARG A 209 -18.39 16.47 19.91
N MET A 210 -17.24 16.51 19.26
CA MET A 210 -17.05 17.20 17.99
C MET A 210 -17.78 16.42 16.90
N VAL A 211 -18.69 17.08 16.19
CA VAL A 211 -19.51 16.48 15.13
C VAL A 211 -19.58 17.40 13.91
N LYS A 212 -19.80 16.80 12.73
CA LYS A 212 -20.01 17.53 11.48
C LYS A 212 -21.39 17.19 10.93
N SER A 213 -22.15 18.21 10.55
CA SER A 213 -23.37 18.04 9.76
C SER A 213 -23.04 17.51 8.35
N GLN A 214 -24.06 17.10 7.60
CA GLN A 214 -23.86 16.67 6.20
C GLN A 214 -23.20 17.77 5.35
N GLU A 215 -23.64 19.02 5.47
CA GLU A 215 -23.05 20.15 4.73
C GLU A 215 -21.58 20.39 5.12
N GLN A 216 -21.26 20.24 6.42
CA GLN A 216 -19.89 20.37 6.91
C GLN A 216 -18.99 19.23 6.41
N TRP A 217 -19.53 18.02 6.27
CA TRP A 217 -18.84 16.90 5.65
C TRP A 217 -18.59 17.10 4.16
N GLU A 218 -19.59 17.60 3.42
CA GLU A 218 -19.45 17.93 2.00
C GLU A 218 -18.33 18.96 1.77
N LYS A 219 -18.28 20.01 2.61
CA LYS A 219 -17.17 20.98 2.60
C LYS A 219 -15.83 20.34 2.98
N TYR A 220 -15.81 19.56 4.07
CA TYR A 220 -14.60 18.91 4.56
C TYR A 220 -13.97 17.98 3.52
N LEU A 221 -14.78 17.33 2.69
CA LEU A 221 -14.34 16.41 1.64
C LEU A 221 -14.02 17.09 0.30
N ASP A 222 -14.31 18.38 0.15
CA ASP A 222 -13.97 19.15 -1.05
C ASP A 222 -12.46 19.53 -1.02
N PRO A 223 -11.65 19.04 -1.97
CA PRO A 223 -10.22 19.34 -2.02
C PRO A 223 -9.91 20.84 -2.16
N GLU A 224 -10.75 21.61 -2.84
CA GLU A 224 -10.54 23.05 -2.99
C GLU A 224 -10.84 23.78 -1.68
N TYR A 225 -11.88 23.36 -0.95
CA TYR A 225 -12.18 23.90 0.37
C TYR A 225 -11.05 23.60 1.37
N GLN A 226 -10.56 22.36 1.41
CA GLN A 226 -9.42 21.96 2.24
C GLN A 226 -8.20 22.86 2.00
N LYS A 227 -7.89 23.12 0.73
CA LYS A 227 -6.77 23.98 0.33
C LYS A 227 -6.97 25.44 0.73
N GLN A 228 -8.19 25.97 0.58
CA GLN A 228 -8.52 27.35 0.93
C GLN A 228 -8.47 27.59 2.44
N GLN A 229 -8.99 26.66 3.24
CA GLN A 229 -9.03 26.78 4.71
C GLN A 229 -7.76 26.28 5.41
N GLY A 230 -6.89 25.55 4.70
CA GLY A 230 -5.69 24.97 5.28
C GLY A 230 -5.94 23.67 6.06
N ILE A 231 -7.17 23.13 6.02
CA ILE A 231 -7.53 21.87 6.69
C ILE A 231 -6.74 20.72 6.06
N GLY A 232 -6.05 19.95 6.90
CA GLY A 232 -5.22 18.82 6.49
C GLY A 232 -3.93 19.18 5.73
N GLN A 233 -3.63 20.47 5.54
CA GLN A 233 -2.47 20.90 4.73
C GLN A 233 -1.13 20.84 5.48
N PHE A 234 -1.16 20.65 6.81
CA PHE A 234 0.03 20.65 7.66
C PHE A 234 0.46 19.22 8.08
N GLY A 235 0.20 18.21 7.25
CA GLY A 235 0.48 16.80 7.57
C GLY A 235 1.94 16.45 7.86
N GLU A 236 2.88 17.25 7.34
CA GLU A 236 4.34 17.10 7.55
C GLU A 236 4.86 17.86 8.79
N PHE A 237 4.03 18.68 9.44
CA PHE A 237 4.39 19.40 10.66
C PHE A 237 4.23 18.51 11.90
N PRO A 238 4.95 18.81 13.01
CA PRO A 238 4.69 18.17 14.29
C PRO A 238 3.20 18.23 14.66
N ARG A 239 2.61 17.07 14.91
CA ARG A 239 1.17 16.90 15.11
C ARG A 239 0.87 15.69 15.98
N MET A 240 -0.31 15.67 16.59
CA MET A 240 -0.88 14.46 17.17
C MET A 240 -1.14 13.41 16.08
N GLU A 241 -1.16 12.13 16.47
CA GLU A 241 -1.26 11.03 15.53
C GLU A 241 -2.69 10.89 14.99
N ASP A 242 -2.80 10.72 13.67
CA ASP A 242 -4.07 10.40 13.02
C ASP A 242 -4.27 8.87 13.06
N THR A 243 -4.65 8.38 14.23
CA THR A 243 -4.79 6.96 14.55
C THR A 243 -6.08 6.68 15.30
N THR A 244 -6.51 5.42 15.30
CA THR A 244 -7.59 4.94 16.17
C THR A 244 -7.09 4.49 17.55
N ASP A 245 -5.78 4.63 17.82
CA ASP A 245 -5.22 4.32 19.13
C ASP A 245 -5.82 5.25 20.21
N PRO A 246 -6.38 4.72 21.30
CA PRO A 246 -7.07 5.54 22.31
C PRO A 246 -6.12 6.36 23.19
N VAL A 247 -4.81 6.18 23.09
CA VAL A 247 -3.80 6.98 23.81
C VAL A 247 -3.26 8.09 22.93
N TYR A 248 -2.98 7.80 21.66
CA TYR A 248 -2.32 8.75 20.75
C TYR A 248 -3.27 9.45 19.76
N GLY A 249 -4.45 8.86 19.52
CA GLY A 249 -5.42 9.29 18.52
C GLY A 249 -6.61 10.08 19.08
N VAL A 250 -6.55 10.49 20.34
CA VAL A 250 -7.60 11.29 20.99
C VAL A 250 -7.01 12.54 21.66
N TYR A 251 -7.77 13.62 21.63
CA TYR A 251 -7.50 14.85 22.36
C TYR A 251 -7.77 14.69 23.86
N SER A 252 -7.31 15.66 24.64
CA SER A 252 -7.51 15.69 26.10
C SER A 252 -8.99 15.67 26.54
N ASP A 253 -9.91 16.03 25.66
CA ASP A 253 -11.37 15.99 25.88
C ASP A 253 -12.04 14.68 25.41
N GLY A 254 -11.25 13.73 24.90
CA GLY A 254 -11.72 12.43 24.43
C GLY A 254 -12.24 12.41 22.99
N ASN A 255 -12.22 13.53 22.27
CA ASN A 255 -12.56 13.56 20.85
C ASN A 255 -11.40 13.02 19.99
N PRO A 256 -11.69 12.37 18.85
CA PRO A 256 -10.62 11.86 18.00
C PRO A 256 -9.84 12.99 17.34
N VAL A 257 -8.54 12.77 17.15
CA VAL A 257 -7.63 13.74 16.48
C VAL A 257 -8.14 14.10 15.09
N SER A 258 -8.64 13.12 14.34
CA SER A 258 -9.17 13.33 13.00
C SER A 258 -10.68 13.07 12.95
N PRO A 259 -11.46 13.95 12.28
CA PRO A 259 -12.90 13.74 12.13
C PRO A 259 -13.21 12.44 11.37
N THR A 260 -12.29 11.96 10.52
CA THR A 260 -12.48 10.71 9.76
C THR A 260 -12.46 9.45 10.62
N LYS A 261 -12.17 9.57 11.92
CA LYS A 261 -12.26 8.48 12.91
C LYS A 261 -13.59 8.45 13.66
N THR A 262 -14.51 9.37 13.33
CA THR A 262 -15.86 9.36 13.89
C THR A 262 -16.74 8.31 13.19
N PRO A 263 -17.67 7.64 13.91
CA PRO A 263 -18.61 6.70 13.30
C PRO A 263 -19.38 7.29 12.11
N GLU A 264 -19.77 8.56 12.21
CA GLU A 264 -20.52 9.32 11.21
C GLU A 264 -19.76 9.43 9.88
N TYR A 265 -18.42 9.41 9.92
CA TYR A 265 -17.61 9.42 8.71
C TYR A 265 -17.84 8.19 7.84
N PHE A 266 -18.07 7.01 8.43
CA PHE A 266 -18.24 5.78 7.65
C PHE A 266 -19.47 5.84 6.74
N ASP A 267 -20.58 6.39 7.23
CA ASP A 267 -21.81 6.53 6.45
C ASP A 267 -21.68 7.53 5.29
N ILE A 268 -20.81 8.54 5.46
CA ILE A 268 -20.50 9.58 4.47
C ILE A 268 -19.45 9.09 3.46
N ASN A 269 -18.45 8.37 3.94
CA ASN A 269 -17.28 7.97 3.15
C ASN A 269 -17.62 6.87 2.14
N TYR A 270 -18.52 5.94 2.49
CA TYR A 270 -18.93 4.88 1.57
C TYR A 270 -19.96 5.37 0.55
N LYS A 271 -19.64 5.16 -0.72
CA LYS A 271 -20.58 5.36 -1.83
C LYS A 271 -21.65 4.26 -1.85
N ASP A 272 -22.77 4.50 -2.53
CA ASP A 272 -23.89 3.55 -2.60
C ASP A 272 -23.46 2.18 -3.12
N TYR A 273 -22.59 2.13 -4.14
CA TYR A 273 -22.07 0.86 -4.66
C TYR A 273 -21.18 0.12 -3.65
N GLU A 274 -20.44 0.83 -2.80
CA GLU A 274 -19.66 0.21 -1.73
C GLU A 274 -20.59 -0.33 -0.66
N LYS A 275 -21.67 0.39 -0.31
CA LYS A 275 -22.71 -0.08 0.62
C LYS A 275 -23.40 -1.35 0.13
N GLU A 276 -23.63 -1.49 -1.18
CA GLU A 276 -24.12 -2.74 -1.78
C GLU A 276 -23.14 -3.91 -1.56
N VAL A 277 -21.83 -3.67 -1.71
CA VAL A 277 -20.79 -4.67 -1.42
C VAL A 277 -20.81 -5.03 0.07
N LEU A 278 -20.85 -4.05 0.96
CA LEU A 278 -20.90 -4.28 2.41
C LEU A 278 -22.09 -5.19 2.79
N GLN A 279 -23.27 -4.91 2.24
CA GLN A 279 -24.47 -5.72 2.45
C GLN A 279 -24.35 -7.13 1.85
N ALA A 280 -23.83 -7.26 0.62
CA ALA A 280 -23.70 -8.55 -0.07
C ALA A 280 -22.75 -9.50 0.66
N TYR A 281 -21.72 -8.97 1.32
CA TYR A 281 -20.75 -9.75 2.08
C TYR A 281 -21.01 -9.79 3.59
N ASN A 282 -22.05 -9.11 4.07
CA ASN A 282 -22.41 -9.01 5.48
C ASN A 282 -21.22 -8.53 6.35
N ILE A 283 -20.66 -7.39 5.95
CA ILE A 283 -19.55 -6.69 6.62
C ILE A 283 -19.94 -5.22 6.87
N GLU A 284 -19.33 -4.59 7.87
CA GLU A 284 -19.58 -3.19 8.25
C GLU A 284 -18.62 -2.24 7.53
N THR A 285 -17.39 -2.68 7.28
CA THR A 285 -16.38 -1.92 6.56
C THR A 285 -15.66 -2.78 5.52
N LEU A 286 -15.11 -2.18 4.46
CA LEU A 286 -14.28 -2.92 3.50
C LEU A 286 -13.02 -3.52 4.15
N SER A 287 -12.60 -2.98 5.31
CA SER A 287 -11.48 -3.54 6.09
C SER A 287 -11.85 -4.88 6.74
N ASP A 288 -13.13 -5.20 6.93
CA ASP A 288 -13.58 -6.45 7.56
C ASP A 288 -13.31 -7.68 6.68
N PHE A 289 -13.02 -7.46 5.39
CA PHE A 289 -12.48 -8.51 4.54
C PHE A 289 -11.10 -8.99 5.00
N PHE A 290 -10.32 -8.11 5.61
CA PHE A 290 -8.92 -8.33 5.93
C PHE A 290 -8.75 -8.76 7.38
N ASN A 291 -7.63 -9.39 7.64
CA ASN A 291 -7.18 -9.64 8.99
C ASN A 291 -6.85 -8.31 9.67
N PRO A 292 -6.89 -8.28 11.01
CA PRO A 292 -6.37 -7.15 11.76
C PRO A 292 -4.96 -6.80 11.32
N GLN A 293 -4.66 -5.50 11.36
CA GLN A 293 -3.33 -4.95 11.06
C GLN A 293 -2.23 -5.80 11.71
N TYR A 294 -1.17 -6.08 10.94
CA TYR A 294 -0.04 -6.83 11.46
C TYR A 294 0.47 -6.14 12.73
N PRO A 295 0.50 -6.83 13.88
CA PRO A 295 1.03 -6.25 15.10
C PRO A 295 2.53 -6.06 14.88
N ALA A 296 3.02 -4.82 14.84
CA ALA A 296 4.45 -4.57 14.68
C ALA A 296 5.24 -5.29 15.79
N ARG A 297 6.23 -6.08 15.40
CA ARG A 297 7.13 -6.78 16.33
C ARG A 297 8.58 -6.32 16.22
N TYR A 298 8.87 -5.47 15.24
CA TYR A 298 10.19 -5.00 14.88
C TYR A 298 10.08 -3.85 13.87
N GLU A 299 11.18 -3.14 13.65
CA GLU A 299 11.27 -2.15 12.59
C GLU A 299 11.21 -2.83 11.21
N PRO A 300 10.32 -2.41 10.28
CA PRO A 300 10.17 -3.07 8.98
C PRO A 300 11.45 -3.10 8.14
N GLY A 301 11.67 -4.19 7.40
CA GLY A 301 12.86 -4.40 6.58
C GLY A 301 13.08 -3.34 5.48
N TRP A 302 12.02 -2.70 4.97
CA TRP A 302 12.16 -1.59 4.01
C TRP A 302 12.80 -0.36 4.65
N ALA A 303 12.47 -0.06 5.90
CA ALA A 303 13.04 1.07 6.63
C ALA A 303 14.52 0.81 6.92
N VAL A 304 14.87 -0.43 7.29
CA VAL A 304 16.27 -0.86 7.43
C VAL A 304 17.03 -0.69 6.12
N ARG A 305 16.50 -1.19 4.98
CA ARG A 305 17.12 -1.02 3.65
C ARG A 305 17.34 0.45 3.28
N SER A 306 16.43 1.35 3.66
CA SER A 306 16.55 2.77 3.33
C SER A 306 17.64 3.48 4.12
N LYS A 307 17.91 3.05 5.36
CA LYS A 307 18.97 3.61 6.21
C LYS A 307 20.36 3.02 5.94
N MET A 308 20.40 1.85 5.30
CA MET A 308 21.65 1.17 4.98
C MET A 308 22.52 2.04 4.05
N PRO A 309 23.81 2.26 4.36
CA PRO A 309 24.73 3.03 3.52
C PRO A 309 24.78 2.50 2.09
N ALA A 310 24.86 3.41 1.11
CA ALA A 310 24.86 3.06 -0.31
C ALA A 310 26.06 2.17 -0.71
N ASP A 311 27.17 2.27 0.02
CA ASP A 311 28.39 1.47 -0.17
C ASP A 311 28.42 0.17 0.65
N HIS A 312 27.38 -0.12 1.45
CA HIS A 312 27.27 -1.38 2.17
C HIS A 312 27.12 -2.55 1.17
N PRO A 313 27.89 -3.65 1.29
CA PRO A 313 27.82 -4.77 0.34
C PRO A 313 26.41 -5.33 0.14
N GLY A 314 25.66 -5.49 1.23
CA GLY A 314 24.26 -5.92 1.18
C GLY A 314 23.33 -4.94 0.45
N LYS A 315 23.59 -3.63 0.56
CA LYS A 315 22.81 -2.60 -0.15
C LYS A 315 23.02 -2.74 -1.65
N ILE A 316 24.28 -2.81 -2.07
CA ILE A 316 24.65 -3.00 -3.47
C ILE A 316 24.05 -4.30 -4.02
N ALA A 317 24.15 -5.40 -3.27
CA ALA A 317 23.64 -6.70 -3.66
C ALA A 317 22.12 -6.69 -3.86
N VAL A 318 21.35 -6.12 -2.92
CA VAL A 318 19.88 -6.09 -3.03
C VAL A 318 19.41 -5.15 -4.15
N GLU A 319 20.06 -4.00 -4.37
CA GLU A 319 19.73 -3.14 -5.51
C GLU A 319 20.00 -3.87 -6.84
N ARG A 320 21.12 -4.60 -6.95
CA ARG A 320 21.43 -5.39 -8.14
C ARG A 320 20.44 -6.54 -8.35
N ALA A 321 19.97 -7.17 -7.28
CA ALA A 321 18.93 -8.20 -7.37
C ALA A 321 17.60 -7.65 -7.89
N LEU A 322 17.22 -6.44 -7.48
CA LEU A 322 16.04 -5.74 -7.99
C LEU A 322 16.18 -5.41 -9.49
N GLU A 323 17.35 -5.00 -9.94
CA GLU A 323 17.63 -4.80 -11.38
C GLU A 323 17.50 -6.12 -12.17
N LEU A 324 18.04 -7.22 -11.65
CA LEU A 324 17.91 -8.53 -12.27
C LEU A 324 16.44 -8.98 -12.34
N ALA A 325 15.64 -8.69 -11.30
CA ALA A 325 14.21 -8.99 -11.32
C ALA A 325 13.50 -8.29 -12.50
N ILE A 326 13.82 -7.03 -12.78
CA ILE A 326 13.27 -6.28 -13.94
C ILE A 326 13.73 -6.88 -15.27
N GLN A 327 14.94 -7.41 -15.33
CA GLN A 327 15.49 -8.02 -16.54
C GLN A 327 14.92 -9.42 -16.82
N TYR A 328 14.72 -10.23 -15.77
CA TYR A 328 14.41 -11.66 -15.91
C TYR A 328 12.93 -11.99 -15.72
N LEU A 329 12.21 -11.30 -14.82
CA LEU A 329 10.80 -11.62 -14.57
C LEU A 329 9.92 -11.42 -15.81
N PRO A 330 10.03 -10.33 -16.60
CA PRO A 330 9.27 -10.22 -17.84
C PRO A 330 9.56 -11.37 -18.82
N LYS A 331 10.83 -11.79 -18.94
CA LYS A 331 11.21 -12.91 -19.81
C LYS A 331 10.59 -14.23 -19.33
N ALA A 332 10.66 -14.51 -18.04
CA ALA A 332 10.07 -15.72 -17.46
C ALA A 332 8.56 -15.71 -17.64
N ILE A 333 7.90 -14.57 -17.39
CA ILE A 333 6.45 -14.44 -17.54
C ILE A 333 6.02 -14.61 -19.00
N MET A 334 6.78 -14.05 -19.94
CA MET A 334 6.47 -14.15 -21.37
C MET A 334 6.87 -15.48 -22.01
N ALA A 335 7.55 -16.38 -21.29
CA ALA A 335 7.98 -17.68 -21.80
C ALA A 335 6.81 -18.49 -22.36
N GLU A 336 7.00 -19.10 -23.53
CA GLU A 336 5.94 -19.79 -24.28
C GLU A 336 5.67 -21.20 -23.74
N SER A 337 6.60 -21.77 -22.98
CA SER A 337 6.50 -23.12 -22.44
C SER A 337 6.98 -23.22 -20.99
N ASP A 338 6.60 -24.30 -20.31
CA ASP A 338 7.08 -24.56 -18.96
C ASP A 338 8.60 -24.79 -18.95
N THR A 339 9.14 -25.45 -19.97
CA THR A 339 10.59 -25.65 -20.11
C THR A 339 11.33 -24.31 -20.26
N GLU A 340 10.82 -23.40 -21.09
CA GLU A 340 11.43 -22.08 -21.25
C GLU A 340 11.34 -21.25 -19.96
N PHE A 341 10.19 -21.27 -19.28
CA PHE A 341 10.04 -20.64 -17.97
C PHE A 341 11.11 -21.14 -16.98
N GLU A 342 11.25 -22.46 -16.85
CA GLU A 342 12.20 -23.08 -15.92
C GLU A 342 13.66 -22.73 -16.27
N ASN A 343 13.98 -22.65 -17.57
CA ASN A 343 15.31 -22.22 -18.02
C ASN A 343 15.60 -20.77 -17.63
N VAL A 344 14.70 -19.84 -17.93
CA VAL A 344 14.87 -18.42 -17.57
C VAL A 344 14.91 -18.24 -16.04
N TRP A 345 14.09 -18.98 -15.30
CA TRP A 345 14.10 -18.96 -13.85
C TRP A 345 15.43 -19.48 -13.27
N ALA A 346 15.96 -20.58 -13.80
CA ALA A 346 17.24 -21.13 -13.39
C ALA A 346 18.40 -20.15 -13.67
N GLU A 347 18.40 -19.50 -14.84
CA GLU A 347 19.36 -18.43 -15.14
C GLU A 347 19.25 -17.26 -14.15
N TYR A 348 18.02 -16.82 -13.86
CA TYR A 348 17.77 -15.73 -12.92
C TYR A 348 18.31 -16.05 -11.53
N GLN A 349 18.00 -17.24 -10.99
CA GLN A 349 18.52 -17.69 -9.70
C GLN A 349 20.05 -17.85 -9.74
N GLY A 350 20.61 -18.30 -10.87
CA GLY A 350 22.05 -18.37 -11.09
C GLY A 350 22.75 -17.01 -10.99
N GLU A 351 22.15 -15.94 -11.51
CA GLU A 351 22.67 -14.57 -11.35
C GLU A 351 22.50 -14.05 -9.92
N LEU A 352 21.37 -14.31 -9.26
CA LEU A 352 21.16 -13.94 -7.86
C LEU A 352 22.19 -14.57 -6.94
N ASN A 353 22.54 -15.85 -7.16
CA ASN A 353 23.52 -16.59 -6.37
C ASN A 353 24.96 -16.04 -6.46
N LYS A 354 25.24 -15.16 -7.43
CA LYS A 354 26.54 -14.47 -7.54
C LYS A 354 26.60 -13.20 -6.67
N LEU A 355 25.46 -12.73 -6.17
CA LEU A 355 25.37 -11.52 -5.36
C LEU A 355 25.56 -11.86 -3.87
N ASP A 356 26.13 -10.92 -3.13
CA ASP A 356 26.26 -11.03 -1.67
C ASP A 356 24.96 -10.66 -0.95
N LEU A 357 23.89 -11.42 -1.26
CA LEU A 357 22.59 -11.26 -0.60
C LEU A 357 22.67 -11.62 0.89
N LYS A 358 23.62 -12.47 1.29
CA LYS A 358 23.81 -12.83 2.70
C LYS A 358 24.17 -11.62 3.55
N SER A 359 25.03 -10.71 3.06
CA SER A 359 25.31 -9.44 3.74
C SER A 359 24.06 -8.55 3.90
N PHE A 360 23.11 -8.61 2.97
CA PHE A 360 21.83 -7.90 3.11
C PHE A 360 20.96 -8.56 4.20
N GLU A 361 20.80 -9.87 4.12
CA GLU A 361 19.99 -10.67 5.04
C GLU A 361 20.49 -10.57 6.49
N ASP A 362 21.81 -10.63 6.70
CA ASP A 362 22.41 -10.55 8.03
C ASP A 362 22.25 -9.16 8.65
N GLU A 363 22.44 -8.09 7.89
CA GLU A 363 22.25 -6.73 8.40
C GLU A 363 20.77 -6.45 8.70
N VAL A 364 19.84 -6.89 7.84
CA VAL A 364 18.40 -6.76 8.11
C VAL A 364 18.01 -7.57 9.35
N THR A 365 18.45 -8.82 9.45
CA THR A 365 18.21 -9.69 10.62
C THR A 365 18.70 -9.04 11.92
N LYS A 366 19.92 -8.48 11.90
CA LYS A 366 20.51 -7.80 13.04
C LYS A 366 19.65 -6.61 13.48
N GLN A 367 19.29 -5.72 12.56
CA GLN A 367 18.50 -4.51 12.86
C GLN A 367 17.08 -4.84 13.34
N ILE A 368 16.46 -5.86 12.76
CA ILE A 368 15.16 -6.37 13.19
C ILE A 368 15.23 -6.89 14.64
N ARG A 369 16.24 -7.71 14.96
CA ARG A 369 16.41 -8.23 16.33
C ARG A 369 16.74 -7.13 17.35
N GLU A 370 17.57 -6.16 16.96
CA GLU A 370 17.90 -5.00 17.80
C GLU A 370 16.69 -4.10 18.07
N SER A 371 15.82 -3.92 17.07
CA SER A 371 14.62 -3.08 17.18
C SER A 371 13.46 -3.77 17.90
N ALA A 372 13.36 -5.11 17.85
CA ALA A 372 12.23 -5.87 18.38
C ALA A 372 11.89 -5.55 19.85
N LYS A 373 12.88 -5.21 20.67
CA LYS A 373 12.70 -4.80 22.07
C LYS A 373 11.85 -3.53 22.26
N TYR A 374 11.75 -2.68 21.24
CA TYR A 374 10.93 -1.47 21.26
C TYR A 374 9.48 -1.70 20.81
N TYR A 375 9.17 -2.92 20.35
CA TYR A 375 7.86 -3.31 19.81
C TYR A 375 7.16 -4.34 20.69
N GLN A 376 7.76 -4.72 21.82
CA GLN A 376 7.08 -5.52 22.84
C GLN A 376 6.10 -4.58 23.56
N LYS A 377 4.79 -4.83 23.40
CA LYS A 377 3.78 -4.23 24.28
C LYS A 377 3.91 -4.88 25.65
N ASP A 378 4.08 -4.06 26.69
CA ASP A 378 3.98 -4.49 28.10
C ASP A 378 2.60 -5.12 28.41
#